data_AF-A0A269ZF16-F1
#
_entry.id   AF-A0A269ZF16-F1
#
_cell.length_a   1.000
_cell.length_b   1.000
_cell.length_c   1.000
_cell.angle_alpha   90.00
_cell.angle_beta   90.00
_cell.angle_gamma   90.00
#
_symmetry.space_group_name_H-M   'P 1'
#
loop_
_entity.id
_entity.type
_entity.pdbx_description
1 polymer ?
#
loop_
_entity_poly.entity_id
_entity_poly.type
_entity_poly.pdbx_seq_one_letter_code
_entity_poly.pdbx_strand_id
1 'polypeptide(L)'
;MKRFLDFLTNSTAAVALAAIVVVGLVLFLIPPLHPFAWVIGIVVCLGAAAALLIFHGEWRRAQSQIDALRQSLSTERGRLDAVGLTPVDEEVAQIPDETRAQRILTLLPDEGGLVQSLRLDATFGTLAVDELAPLHTFREEFAKSSFDNPRSHTAFMNLYRAAEALSIWVNEETRTLSDDDAKREIRPGDTREGGWREYTEARSRGESLGDRFVSARWEFKQTALELGLVA
;
A
#
# COMPACT_ATOMS: atom_id res chain seq x y z
N MET A 1 19.21 -10.63 -2.69
CA MET A 1 19.51 -11.20 -4.03
C MET A 1 18.34 -11.11 -5.00
N LYS A 2 17.12 -11.56 -4.66
CA LYS A 2 15.95 -11.51 -5.56
C LYS A 2 15.67 -10.12 -6.16
N ARG A 3 15.65 -9.07 -5.32
CA ARG A 3 15.49 -7.67 -5.75
C ARG A 3 16.60 -7.14 -6.66
N PHE A 4 17.81 -7.68 -6.54
CA PHE A 4 18.95 -7.30 -7.39
C PHE A 4 18.84 -7.97 -8.77
N LEU A 5 18.36 -9.22 -8.81
CA LEU A 5 18.06 -9.94 -10.06
C LEU A 5 16.87 -9.32 -10.81
N ASP A 6 15.81 -8.91 -10.10
CA ASP A 6 14.65 -8.24 -10.69
C ASP A 6 15.02 -6.85 -11.25
N PHE A 7 15.95 -6.14 -10.60
CA PHE A 7 16.48 -4.87 -11.11
C PHE A 7 17.39 -5.08 -12.33
N LEU A 8 18.22 -6.14 -12.33
CA LEU A 8 19.05 -6.53 -13.47
C LEU A 8 18.23 -7.05 -14.66
N THR A 9 16.99 -7.48 -14.50
CA THR A 9 16.18 -7.96 -15.64
C THR A 9 15.35 -6.84 -16.28
N ASN A 10 15.03 -5.78 -15.52
CA ASN A 10 14.20 -4.66 -15.99
C ASN A 10 14.95 -3.33 -16.22
N SER A 11 16.26 -3.24 -15.95
CA SER A 11 17.06 -2.04 -16.21
C SER A 11 17.57 -1.98 -17.65
N THR A 12 17.48 -0.80 -18.27
CA THR A 12 18.05 -0.46 -19.58
C THR A 12 19.53 -0.84 -19.69
N ALA A 13 20.29 -0.74 -18.60
CA ALA A 13 21.72 -1.07 -18.57
C ALA A 13 21.99 -2.57 -18.76
N ALA A 14 21.12 -3.43 -18.22
CA ALA A 14 21.27 -4.87 -18.35
C ALA A 14 20.89 -5.37 -19.75
N VAL A 15 19.87 -4.76 -20.36
CA VAL A 15 19.52 -5.00 -21.77
C VAL A 15 20.68 -4.58 -22.68
N ALA A 16 21.31 -3.43 -22.43
CA ALA A 16 22.47 -2.97 -23.19
C ALA A 16 23.67 -3.93 -23.05
N LEU A 17 23.97 -4.40 -21.83
CA LEU A 17 25.07 -5.34 -21.60
C LEU A 17 24.82 -6.68 -22.28
N ALA A 18 23.59 -7.23 -22.18
CA ALA A 18 23.20 -8.45 -22.88
C ALA A 18 23.33 -8.30 -24.40
N ALA A 19 22.89 -7.18 -24.98
CA ALA A 19 23.02 -6.90 -26.40
C ALA A 19 24.51 -6.82 -26.84
N ILE A 20 25.36 -6.15 -26.05
CA ILE A 20 26.80 -6.04 -26.33
C ILE A 20 27.48 -7.41 -26.31
N VAL A 21 27.13 -8.28 -25.35
CA VAL A 21 27.66 -9.65 -25.26
C VAL A 21 27.22 -10.50 -26.45
N VAL A 22 25.94 -10.45 -26.82
CA VAL A 22 25.41 -11.19 -27.98
C VAL A 22 26.06 -10.73 -29.28
N VAL A 23 26.14 -9.41 -29.51
CA VAL A 23 26.78 -8.85 -30.71
C VAL A 23 28.27 -9.19 -30.76
N GLY A 24 28.98 -9.10 -29.64
CA GLY A 24 30.38 -9.50 -29.54
C GLY A 24 30.60 -10.97 -29.87
N LEU A 25 29.73 -11.86 -29.36
CA LEU A 25 29.79 -13.29 -29.61
C LEU A 25 29.49 -13.63 -31.08
N VAL A 26 28.49 -12.99 -31.68
CA VAL A 26 28.16 -13.16 -33.10
C VAL A 26 29.31 -12.71 -34.00
N LEU A 27 29.92 -11.54 -33.71
CA LEU A 27 31.06 -11.02 -34.49
C LEU A 27 32.30 -11.92 -34.37
N PHE A 28 32.51 -12.54 -33.21
CA PHE A 28 33.60 -13.48 -32.99
C PHE A 28 33.39 -14.84 -33.67
N LEU A 29 32.13 -15.23 -33.94
CA LEU A 29 31.80 -16.51 -34.58
C LEU A 29 32.01 -16.51 -36.11
N ILE A 30 32.35 -15.36 -36.70
CA ILE A 30 32.54 -15.18 -38.14
C ILE A 30 34.04 -15.32 -38.48
N PRO A 31 34.49 -16.46 -39.07
CA PRO A 31 35.90 -16.75 -39.33
C PRO A 31 36.70 -15.64 -40.04
N PRO A 32 36.18 -14.94 -41.07
CA PRO A 32 36.92 -13.87 -41.73
C PRO A 32 37.14 -12.60 -40.87
N LEU A 33 36.48 -12.45 -39.73
CA LEU A 33 36.66 -11.32 -38.82
C LEU A 33 37.73 -11.57 -37.74
N HIS A 34 38.23 -12.80 -37.59
CA HIS A 34 39.25 -13.14 -36.58
C HIS A 34 40.53 -12.31 -36.63
N PRO A 35 41.07 -11.88 -37.80
CA PRO A 35 42.22 -10.99 -37.84
C PRO A 35 41.99 -9.64 -37.15
N PHE A 36 40.73 -9.21 -37.02
CA PHE A 36 40.30 -7.98 -36.37
C PHE A 36 39.72 -8.20 -34.97
N ALA A 37 39.90 -9.39 -34.37
CA ALA A 37 39.36 -9.74 -33.05
C ALA A 37 39.75 -8.75 -31.94
N TRP A 38 40.93 -8.14 -32.04
CA TRP A 38 41.39 -7.11 -31.10
C TRP A 38 40.52 -5.83 -31.16
N VAL A 39 40.06 -5.42 -32.35
CA VAL A 39 39.15 -4.28 -32.53
C VAL A 39 37.80 -4.58 -31.93
N ILE A 40 37.27 -5.78 -32.20
CA ILE A 40 35.99 -6.26 -31.66
C ILE A 40 36.05 -6.28 -30.13
N GLY A 41 37.14 -6.79 -29.55
CA GLY A 41 37.36 -6.80 -28.10
C GLY A 41 37.36 -5.40 -27.49
N ILE A 42 38.04 -4.43 -28.11
CA ILE A 42 38.06 -3.04 -27.64
C ILE A 42 36.64 -2.43 -27.65
N VAL A 43 35.88 -2.64 -28.72
CA VAL A 43 34.51 -2.11 -28.84
C VAL A 43 33.59 -2.73 -27.79
N VAL A 44 33.68 -4.04 -27.55
CA VAL A 44 32.91 -4.73 -26.51
C VAL A 44 33.28 -4.22 -25.11
N CYS A 45 34.58 -4.04 -24.82
CA CYS A 45 35.05 -3.48 -23.55
C CYS A 45 34.55 -2.05 -23.33
N LEU A 46 34.58 -1.19 -24.35
CA LEU A 46 34.05 0.17 -24.28
C LEU A 46 32.53 0.17 -24.06
N GLY A 47 31.80 -0.71 -24.75
CA GLY A 47 30.36 -0.88 -24.55
C GLY A 47 30.02 -1.32 -23.13
N ALA A 48 30.75 -2.29 -22.59
CA ALA A 48 30.57 -2.77 -21.22
C ALA A 48 30.87 -1.65 -20.19
N ALA A 49 31.94 -0.87 -20.39
CA ALA A 49 32.25 0.27 -19.54
C ALA A 49 31.14 1.34 -19.58
N ALA A 50 30.59 1.66 -20.75
CA ALA A 50 29.47 2.58 -20.88
C ALA A 50 28.21 2.06 -20.17
N ALA A 51 27.89 0.77 -20.30
CA ALA A 51 26.77 0.15 -19.61
C ALA A 51 26.92 0.21 -18.07
N LEU A 52 28.13 -0.02 -17.55
CA LEU A 52 28.43 0.12 -16.12
C LEU A 52 28.27 1.56 -15.62
N LEU A 53 28.65 2.56 -16.42
CA LEU A 53 28.45 3.97 -16.08
C LEU A 53 26.96 4.35 -16.03
N ILE A 54 26.16 3.85 -16.98
CA ILE A 54 24.70 4.05 -16.98
C ILE A 54 24.08 3.38 -15.75
N PHE A 55 24.45 2.13 -15.47
CA PHE A 55 24.00 1.39 -14.29
C PHE A 55 24.32 2.16 -13.00
N HIS A 56 25.55 2.66 -12.86
CA HIS A 56 25.97 3.45 -11.70
C HIS A 56 25.17 4.76 -11.57
N GLY A 57 24.85 5.40 -12.69
CA GLY A 57 23.99 6.58 -12.73
C GLY A 57 22.55 6.29 -12.28
N GLU A 58 21.94 5.23 -12.81
CA GLU A 58 20.60 4.76 -12.42
C GLU A 58 20.55 4.38 -10.93
N TRP A 59 21.57 3.66 -10.46
CA TRP A 59 21.71 3.28 -9.06
C TRP A 59 21.78 4.50 -8.14
N ARG A 60 22.61 5.49 -8.48
CA ARG A 60 22.69 6.75 -7.70
C ARG A 60 21.36 7.50 -7.66
N ARG A 61 20.63 7.57 -8.79
CA ARG A 61 19.31 8.20 -8.82
C ARG A 61 18.31 7.47 -7.93
N ALA A 62 18.23 6.15 -8.05
CA ALA A 62 17.36 5.31 -7.22
C ALA A 62 17.70 5.48 -5.73
N GLN A 63 18.98 5.50 -5.38
CA GLN A 63 19.42 5.68 -3.99
C GLN A 63 19.06 7.08 -3.46
N SER A 64 19.25 8.13 -4.26
CA SER A 64 18.86 9.50 -3.88
C SER A 64 17.34 9.64 -3.66
N GLN A 65 16.52 8.94 -4.45
CA GLN A 65 15.07 8.90 -4.25
C GLN A 65 14.70 8.15 -2.97
N ILE A 66 15.35 7.02 -2.66
CA ILE A 66 15.14 6.29 -1.42
C ILE A 66 15.52 7.14 -0.21
N ASP A 67 16.66 7.84 -0.28
CA ASP A 67 17.12 8.71 0.81
C ASP A 67 16.17 9.91 1.01
N ALA A 68 15.69 10.51 -0.08
CA ALA A 68 14.67 11.56 -0.01
C ALA A 68 13.35 11.07 0.60
N LEU A 69 12.89 9.86 0.23
CA LEU A 69 11.69 9.23 0.80
C LEU A 69 11.88 8.88 2.29
N ARG A 70 13.07 8.45 2.68
CA ARG A 70 13.40 8.22 4.10
C ARG A 70 13.41 9.52 4.89
N GLN A 71 13.97 10.58 4.31
CA GLN A 71 14.01 11.89 4.94
C GLN A 71 12.60 12.50 5.05
N SER A 72 11.73 12.33 4.05
CA SER A 72 10.34 12.77 4.18
C SER A 72 9.60 11.96 5.24
N LEU A 73 9.78 10.64 5.28
CA LEU A 73 9.22 9.78 6.33
C LEU A 73 9.74 10.15 7.73
N SER A 74 11.03 10.45 7.89
CA SER A 74 11.57 10.87 9.20
C SER A 74 11.09 12.26 9.60
N THR A 75 10.86 13.15 8.64
CA THR A 75 10.35 14.50 8.90
C THR A 75 8.86 14.46 9.28
N GLU A 76 8.06 13.64 8.59
CA GLU A 76 6.68 13.37 8.98
C GLU A 76 6.61 12.68 10.34
N ARG A 77 7.50 11.70 10.61
CA ARG A 77 7.58 11.03 11.90
C ARG A 77 7.98 11.98 13.03
N GLY A 78 8.97 12.84 12.80
CA GLY A 78 9.35 13.90 13.75
C GLY A 78 8.25 14.94 13.95
N ARG A 79 7.44 15.23 12.93
CA ARG A 79 6.25 16.09 13.06
C ARG A 79 5.15 15.42 13.89
N LEU A 80 4.97 14.10 13.75
CA LEU A 80 4.03 13.32 14.55
C LEU A 80 4.49 13.19 16.00
N ASP A 81 5.78 12.96 16.24
CA ASP A 81 6.36 12.92 17.59
C ASP A 81 6.30 14.30 18.29
N ALA A 82 6.43 15.40 17.54
CA ALA A 82 6.30 16.76 18.08
C ALA A 82 4.84 17.18 18.36
N VAL A 83 3.85 16.52 17.76
CA VAL A 83 2.42 16.80 17.96
C VAL A 83 1.82 15.95 19.09
N GLY A 84 2.59 15.03 19.69
CA GLY A 84 2.10 14.03 20.65
C GLY A 84 2.58 14.14 22.09
N LEU A 85 2.96 15.32 22.61
CA LEU A 85 3.29 15.49 24.04
C LEU A 85 2.39 16.54 24.72
N THR A 86 1.10 16.56 24.39
CA THR A 86 0.12 17.06 25.36
C THR A 86 -0.11 15.93 26.37
N PRO A 87 0.15 16.15 27.67
CA PRO A 87 -0.16 15.15 28.68
C PRO A 87 -1.66 14.89 28.62
N VAL A 88 -2.04 13.67 28.25
CA VAL A 88 -3.42 13.22 28.34
C VAL A 88 -3.70 12.99 29.82
N ASP A 89 -4.29 13.99 30.48
CA ASP A 89 -5.01 13.76 31.72
C ASP A 89 -6.25 12.94 31.38
N GLU A 90 -6.17 11.63 31.54
CA GLU A 90 -7.32 10.77 31.85
C GLU A 90 -6.79 9.36 32.15
N GLU A 91 -7.20 8.80 33.28
CA GLU A 91 -7.08 7.37 33.62
C GLU A 91 -7.82 6.54 32.55
N VAL A 92 -7.22 6.37 31.37
CA VAL A 92 -7.69 5.40 30.40
C VAL A 92 -7.39 4.04 31.02
N ALA A 93 -8.44 3.30 31.38
CA ALA A 93 -8.31 1.93 31.83
C ALA A 93 -7.38 1.19 30.86
N GLN A 94 -6.21 0.78 31.35
CA GLN A 94 -5.22 0.06 30.55
C GLN A 94 -5.77 -1.34 30.29
N ILE A 95 -6.64 -1.45 29.28
CA ILE A 95 -7.03 -2.74 28.72
C ILE A 95 -5.74 -3.36 28.15
N PRO A 96 -5.41 -4.61 28.51
CA PRO A 96 -4.26 -5.29 27.92
C PRO A 96 -4.32 -5.28 26.39
N ASP A 97 -3.17 -5.07 25.75
CA ASP A 97 -3.05 -5.06 24.28
C ASP A 97 -3.67 -6.31 23.62
N GLU A 98 -3.58 -7.45 24.30
CA GLU A 98 -4.20 -8.72 23.89
C GLU A 98 -5.73 -8.60 23.79
N THR A 99 -6.38 -8.18 24.89
CA THR A 99 -7.84 -7.98 24.96
C THR A 99 -8.29 -6.94 23.93
N ARG A 100 -7.50 -5.88 23.73
CA ARG A 100 -7.78 -4.85 22.72
C ARG A 100 -7.71 -5.42 21.30
N ALA A 101 -6.65 -6.15 20.97
CA ALA A 101 -6.48 -6.77 19.66
C ALA A 101 -7.59 -7.78 19.36
N GLN A 102 -7.94 -8.62 20.33
CA GLN A 102 -9.05 -9.57 20.22
C GLN A 102 -10.39 -8.87 19.99
N ARG A 103 -10.67 -7.79 20.74
CA ARG A 103 -11.88 -7.00 20.58
C ARG A 103 -11.98 -6.38 19.19
N ILE A 104 -10.90 -5.80 18.68
CA ILE A 104 -10.84 -5.22 17.32
C ILE A 104 -11.13 -6.29 16.26
N LEU A 105 -10.50 -7.47 16.36
CA LEU A 105 -10.68 -8.55 15.39
C LEU A 105 -12.05 -9.22 15.47
N THR A 106 -12.70 -9.17 16.64
CA THR A 106 -14.08 -9.64 16.84
C THR A 106 -15.08 -8.67 16.22
N LEU A 107 -14.86 -7.36 16.38
CA LEU A 107 -15.69 -6.32 15.76
C LEU A 107 -15.57 -6.33 14.24
N LEU A 108 -14.37 -6.60 13.72
CA LEU A 108 -14.08 -6.64 12.29
C LEU A 108 -13.67 -8.06 11.86
N PRO A 109 -14.58 -9.04 11.82
CA PRO A 109 -14.26 -10.44 11.52
C PRO A 109 -13.78 -10.64 10.07
N ASP A 110 -13.02 -11.72 9.80
CA ASP A 110 -12.51 -12.02 8.44
C ASP A 110 -13.53 -12.77 7.58
N GLU A 111 -14.33 -13.59 8.25
CA GLU A 111 -15.26 -14.56 7.65
C GLU A 111 -16.71 -14.09 7.86
N GLY A 112 -16.98 -12.82 7.58
CA GLY A 112 -18.31 -12.24 7.76
C GLY A 112 -18.34 -10.72 7.63
N GLY A 113 -19.55 -10.18 7.51
CA GLY A 113 -19.85 -8.74 7.57
C GLY A 113 -19.06 -7.90 6.56
N LEU A 114 -18.72 -6.67 6.97
CA LEU A 114 -18.11 -5.66 6.10
C LEU A 114 -16.82 -6.10 5.40
N VAL A 115 -15.93 -6.81 6.09
CA VAL A 115 -14.65 -7.23 5.47
C VAL A 115 -14.90 -8.25 4.38
N GLN A 116 -15.87 -9.15 4.57
CA GLN A 116 -16.23 -10.14 3.56
C GLN A 116 -16.98 -9.49 2.40
N SER A 117 -17.92 -8.58 2.66
CA SER A 117 -18.67 -7.90 1.60
C SER A 117 -17.74 -7.05 0.72
N LEU A 118 -16.80 -6.31 1.31
CA LEU A 118 -15.78 -5.55 0.56
C LEU A 118 -14.85 -6.45 -0.28
N ARG A 119 -14.59 -7.68 0.15
CA ARG A 119 -13.77 -8.65 -0.62
C ARG A 119 -14.55 -9.27 -1.78
N LEU A 120 -15.84 -9.55 -1.59
CA LEU A 120 -16.67 -10.25 -2.58
C LEU A 120 -17.29 -9.30 -3.60
N ASP A 121 -17.69 -8.12 -3.17
CA ASP A 121 -18.27 -7.07 -4.01
C ASP A 121 -17.42 -5.80 -3.90
N ALA A 122 -16.27 -5.84 -4.59
CA ALA A 122 -15.39 -4.67 -4.69
C ALA A 122 -16.09 -3.48 -5.34
N THR A 123 -17.19 -3.70 -6.08
CA THR A 123 -17.79 -2.67 -6.93
C THR A 123 -18.73 -1.70 -6.22
N PHE A 124 -18.92 -1.84 -4.89
CA PHE A 124 -19.78 -0.97 -4.08
C PHE A 124 -21.18 -0.77 -4.70
N GLY A 125 -21.75 -1.82 -5.29
CA GLY A 125 -23.06 -1.75 -5.94
C GLY A 125 -24.15 -1.37 -4.94
N THR A 126 -24.23 -2.12 -3.85
CA THR A 126 -25.07 -1.80 -2.69
C THR A 126 -24.39 -2.30 -1.42
N LEU A 127 -24.30 -1.45 -0.39
CA LEU A 127 -23.74 -1.80 0.91
C LEU A 127 -24.85 -1.90 1.96
N ALA A 128 -24.85 -2.95 2.76
CA ALA A 128 -25.83 -3.10 3.82
C ALA A 128 -25.48 -2.19 5.01
N VAL A 129 -26.48 -1.50 5.57
CA VAL A 129 -26.29 -0.50 6.64
C VAL A 129 -25.84 -1.15 7.95
N ASP A 130 -26.33 -2.35 8.22
CA ASP A 130 -25.95 -3.16 9.39
C ASP A 130 -24.46 -3.57 9.35
N GLU A 131 -23.91 -3.83 8.18
CA GLU A 131 -22.48 -4.11 8.00
C GLU A 131 -21.59 -2.91 8.32
N LEU A 132 -22.10 -1.68 8.26
CA LEU A 132 -21.34 -0.48 8.64
C LEU A 132 -21.30 -0.25 10.15
N ALA A 133 -22.23 -0.79 10.92
CA ALA A 133 -22.29 -0.56 12.36
C ALA A 133 -20.98 -0.94 13.09
N PRO A 134 -20.35 -2.10 12.81
CA PRO A 134 -19.06 -2.45 13.41
C PRO A 134 -17.93 -1.48 13.05
N LEU A 135 -17.95 -0.88 11.85
CA LEU A 135 -16.98 0.13 11.44
C LEU A 135 -17.10 1.40 12.29
N HIS A 136 -18.33 1.87 12.51
CA HIS A 136 -18.58 3.03 13.36
C HIS A 136 -18.25 2.75 14.83
N THR A 137 -18.66 1.60 15.36
CA THR A 137 -18.31 1.16 16.72
C THR A 137 -16.80 1.08 16.91
N PHE A 138 -16.06 0.51 15.95
CA PHE A 138 -14.60 0.46 16.01
C PHE A 138 -13.97 1.87 16.07
N ARG A 139 -14.45 2.82 15.27
CA ARG A 139 -13.93 4.19 15.30
C ARG A 139 -14.18 4.88 16.64
N GLU A 140 -15.38 4.73 17.20
CA GLU A 140 -15.74 5.35 18.46
C GLU A 140 -15.02 4.70 19.66
N GLU A 141 -15.01 3.38 19.73
CA GLU A 141 -14.43 2.61 20.84
C GLU A 141 -12.91 2.80 20.92
N PHE A 142 -12.21 2.89 19.78
CA PHE A 142 -10.74 2.93 19.73
C PHE A 142 -10.13 4.29 19.39
N ALA A 143 -10.92 5.38 19.35
CA ALA A 143 -10.44 6.71 18.96
C ALA A 143 -9.22 7.22 19.75
N LYS A 144 -9.14 6.88 21.04
CA LYS A 144 -8.04 7.26 21.94
C LYS A 144 -7.15 6.07 22.35
N SER A 145 -7.27 4.93 21.67
CA SER A 145 -6.50 3.74 22.01
C SER A 145 -5.07 3.81 21.47
N SER A 146 -4.14 3.26 22.23
CA SER A 146 -2.75 3.04 21.83
C SER A 146 -2.38 1.57 22.06
N PHE A 147 -1.20 1.16 21.58
CA PHE A 147 -0.62 -0.14 21.90
C PHE A 147 0.80 0.10 22.38
N ASP A 148 1.27 -0.70 23.33
CA ASP A 148 2.59 -0.54 23.93
C ASP A 148 3.70 -0.95 22.93
N ASN A 149 3.44 -1.99 22.13
CA ASN A 149 4.39 -2.41 21.11
C ASN A 149 4.32 -1.48 19.88
N PRO A 150 5.44 -0.87 19.43
CA PRO A 150 5.42 0.07 18.30
C PRO A 150 4.93 -0.53 16.97
N ARG A 151 5.14 -1.84 16.75
CA ARG A 151 4.68 -2.53 15.53
C ARG A 151 3.15 -2.70 15.55
N SER A 152 2.58 -3.17 16.67
CA SER A 152 1.12 -3.29 16.80
C SER A 152 0.46 -1.91 16.77
N HIS A 153 1.07 -0.90 17.39
CA HIS A 153 0.56 0.48 17.34
C HIS A 153 0.52 1.02 15.92
N THR A 154 1.57 0.80 15.13
CA THR A 154 1.60 1.23 13.72
C THR A 154 0.52 0.53 12.90
N ALA A 155 0.39 -0.80 13.04
CA ALA A 155 -0.63 -1.56 12.33
C ALA A 155 -2.06 -1.15 12.74
N PHE A 156 -2.28 -0.90 14.03
CA PHE A 156 -3.53 -0.35 14.55
C PHE A 156 -3.84 1.03 13.94
N MET A 157 -2.87 1.95 13.93
CA MET A 157 -3.08 3.29 13.37
C MET A 157 -3.36 3.24 11.86
N ASN A 158 -2.74 2.33 11.12
CA ASN A 158 -3.05 2.11 9.70
C ASN A 158 -4.49 1.63 9.51
N LEU A 159 -4.93 0.67 10.33
CA LEU A 159 -6.31 0.18 10.32
C LEU A 159 -7.30 1.30 10.69
N TYR A 160 -7.01 2.07 11.75
CA TYR A 160 -7.85 3.17 12.20
C TYR A 160 -8.03 4.25 11.13
N ARG A 161 -6.93 4.67 10.49
CA ARG A 161 -6.97 5.66 9.40
C ARG A 161 -7.72 5.14 8.17
N ALA A 162 -7.55 3.86 7.83
CA ALA A 162 -8.28 3.25 6.72
C ALA A 162 -9.78 3.17 7.02
N ALA A 163 -10.15 2.80 8.25
CA ALA A 163 -11.54 2.77 8.71
C ALA A 163 -12.18 4.16 8.70
N GLU A 164 -11.44 5.18 9.14
CA GLU A 164 -11.88 6.57 9.11
C GLU A 164 -12.11 7.08 7.69
N ALA A 165 -11.14 6.88 6.80
CA ALA A 165 -11.27 7.31 5.41
C ALA A 165 -12.44 6.62 4.70
N LEU A 166 -12.65 5.32 4.94
CA LEU A 166 -13.79 4.57 4.42
C LEU A 166 -15.11 5.10 4.99
N SER A 167 -15.18 5.34 6.30
CA SER A 167 -16.39 5.85 6.97
C SER A 167 -16.77 7.26 6.47
N ILE A 168 -15.80 8.14 6.27
CA ILE A 168 -16.02 9.46 5.67
C ILE A 168 -16.57 9.31 4.25
N TRP A 169 -15.93 8.49 3.41
CA TRP A 169 -16.39 8.26 2.05
C TRP A 169 -17.81 7.69 2.00
N VAL A 170 -18.13 6.71 2.86
CA VAL A 170 -19.49 6.16 2.96
C VAL A 170 -20.49 7.26 3.29
N ASN A 171 -20.20 8.12 4.26
CA ASN A 171 -21.11 9.19 4.66
C ASN A 171 -21.29 10.27 3.58
N GLU A 172 -20.23 10.60 2.84
CA GLU A 172 -20.23 11.66 1.83
C GLU A 172 -20.77 11.19 0.47
N GLU A 173 -20.42 9.98 0.05
CA GLU A 173 -20.61 9.50 -1.32
C GLU A 173 -21.77 8.53 -1.50
N THR A 174 -22.35 8.02 -0.41
CA THR A 174 -23.48 7.09 -0.47
C THR A 174 -24.76 7.68 0.10
N ARG A 175 -25.91 7.24 -0.42
CA ARG A 175 -27.25 7.55 0.07
C ARG A 175 -28.00 6.27 0.41
N THR A 176 -28.98 6.33 1.30
CA THR A 176 -29.92 5.23 1.50
C THR A 176 -30.75 5.02 0.24
N LEU A 177 -31.04 3.76 -0.09
CA LEU A 177 -31.93 3.43 -1.20
C LEU A 177 -33.35 3.87 -0.87
N SER A 178 -34.06 4.50 -1.81
CA SER A 178 -35.42 4.97 -1.57
C SER A 178 -36.44 3.85 -1.29
N ASP A 179 -36.15 2.63 -1.76
CA ASP A 179 -37.01 1.46 -1.60
C ASP A 179 -36.54 0.50 -0.49
N ASP A 180 -35.35 0.74 0.09
CA ASP A 180 -34.73 -0.13 1.10
C ASP A 180 -33.76 0.68 1.99
N ASP A 181 -34.27 1.15 3.14
CA ASP A 181 -33.49 1.90 4.13
C ASP A 181 -32.36 1.06 4.77
N ALA A 182 -32.37 -0.26 4.59
CA ALA A 182 -31.29 -1.14 5.07
C ALA A 182 -30.09 -1.17 4.12
N LYS A 183 -30.15 -0.49 2.96
CA LYS A 183 -29.07 -0.47 1.98
C LYS A 183 -28.67 0.95 1.60
N ARG A 184 -27.38 1.11 1.33
CA ARG A 184 -26.80 2.33 0.78
C ARG A 184 -26.23 2.04 -0.60
N GLU A 185 -26.44 2.99 -1.51
CA GLU A 185 -25.81 3.00 -2.83
C GLU A 185 -24.97 4.26 -3.01
N ILE A 186 -24.00 4.20 -3.90
CA ILE A 186 -23.26 5.39 -4.32
C ILE A 186 -24.25 6.37 -4.97
N ARG A 187 -24.15 7.66 -4.61
CA ARG A 187 -24.98 8.71 -5.23
C ARG A 187 -24.84 8.65 -6.75
N PRO A 188 -25.95 8.50 -7.50
CA PRO A 188 -25.91 8.29 -8.94
C PRO A 188 -25.36 9.51 -9.68
N GLY A 189 -24.78 9.28 -10.85
CA GLY A 189 -24.23 10.34 -11.71
C GLY A 189 -25.25 11.43 -12.02
N ASP A 190 -26.53 11.07 -12.19
CA ASP A 190 -27.60 12.02 -12.52
C ASP A 190 -27.87 13.07 -11.43
N THR A 191 -27.40 12.83 -10.20
CA THR A 191 -27.53 13.77 -9.06
C THR A 191 -26.27 14.59 -8.79
N ARG A 192 -25.19 14.36 -9.55
CA ARG A 192 -23.88 14.99 -9.37
C ARG A 192 -23.68 16.11 -10.39
N GLU A 193 -23.01 17.19 -9.99
CA GLU A 193 -22.73 18.33 -10.87
C GLU A 193 -21.86 17.92 -12.08
N GLY A 194 -20.84 17.08 -11.86
CA GLY A 194 -20.01 16.51 -12.93
C GLY A 194 -20.50 15.18 -13.50
N GLY A 195 -21.75 14.77 -13.21
CA GLY A 195 -22.42 13.64 -13.85
C GLY A 195 -21.75 12.28 -13.60
N TRP A 196 -21.78 11.42 -14.63
CA TRP A 196 -21.24 10.06 -14.60
C TRP A 196 -19.71 9.98 -14.42
N ARG A 197 -18.98 11.06 -14.72
CA ARG A 197 -17.53 11.13 -14.48
C ARG A 197 -17.24 11.14 -12.98
N GLU A 198 -17.90 12.01 -12.23
CA GLU A 198 -17.75 12.09 -10.76
C GLU A 198 -18.25 10.83 -10.07
N TYR A 199 -19.30 10.18 -10.61
CA TYR A 199 -19.71 8.86 -10.13
C TYR A 199 -18.58 7.83 -10.25
N THR A 200 -17.93 7.78 -11.42
CA THR A 200 -16.84 6.82 -11.67
C THR A 200 -15.64 7.09 -10.76
N GLU A 201 -15.30 8.37 -10.54
CA GLU A 201 -14.24 8.77 -9.61
C GLU A 201 -14.57 8.41 -8.15
N ALA A 202 -15.79 8.68 -7.71
CA ALA A 202 -16.25 8.34 -6.37
C ALA A 202 -16.25 6.82 -6.15
N ARG A 203 -16.70 6.04 -7.13
CA ARG A 203 -16.68 4.58 -7.10
C ARG A 203 -15.26 4.03 -7.02
N SER A 204 -14.37 4.47 -7.91
CA SER A 204 -12.96 4.05 -7.91
C SER A 204 -12.26 4.40 -6.59
N ARG A 205 -12.61 5.55 -6.00
CA ARG A 205 -12.13 5.94 -4.67
C ARG A 205 -12.67 5.02 -3.58
N GLY A 206 -13.95 4.65 -3.64
CA GLY A 206 -14.56 3.66 -2.75
C GLY A 206 -13.82 2.33 -2.81
N GLU A 207 -13.66 1.77 -4.01
CA GLU A 207 -12.87 0.56 -4.31
C GLU A 207 -11.49 0.62 -3.65
N SER A 208 -10.74 1.69 -3.91
CA SER A 208 -9.41 1.89 -3.33
C SER A 208 -9.41 1.96 -1.80
N LEU A 209 -10.42 2.58 -1.18
CA LEU A 209 -10.55 2.69 0.27
C LEU A 209 -10.96 1.37 0.91
N GLY A 210 -11.86 0.61 0.28
CA GLY A 210 -12.25 -0.74 0.69
C GLY A 210 -11.05 -1.68 0.71
N ASP A 211 -10.28 -1.70 -0.38
CA ASP A 211 -9.06 -2.51 -0.49
C ASP A 211 -8.02 -2.16 0.58
N ARG A 212 -7.81 -0.86 0.84
CA ARG A 212 -6.91 -0.39 1.89
C ARG A 212 -7.38 -0.82 3.28
N PHE A 213 -8.68 -0.74 3.56
CA PHE A 213 -9.25 -1.17 4.83
C PHE A 213 -9.07 -2.68 5.04
N VAL A 214 -9.43 -3.48 4.04
CA VAL A 214 -9.26 -4.95 4.09
C VAL A 214 -7.78 -5.33 4.28
N SER A 215 -6.88 -4.65 3.56
CA SER A 215 -5.43 -4.88 3.64
C SER A 215 -4.87 -4.48 5.01
N ALA A 216 -5.23 -3.31 5.53
CA ALA A 216 -4.78 -2.81 6.83
C ALA A 216 -5.31 -3.68 7.98
N ARG A 217 -6.55 -4.17 7.87
CA ARG A 217 -7.08 -5.15 8.82
C ARG A 217 -6.23 -6.42 8.80
N TRP A 218 -5.92 -6.94 7.61
CA TRP A 218 -5.13 -8.17 7.49
C TRP A 218 -3.73 -7.98 8.09
N GLU A 219 -3.07 -6.86 7.81
CA GLU A 219 -1.78 -6.50 8.39
C GLU A 219 -1.83 -6.42 9.93
N PHE A 220 -2.90 -5.82 10.48
CA PHE A 220 -3.13 -5.79 11.92
C PHE A 220 -3.28 -7.19 12.51
N LYS A 221 -4.07 -8.07 11.89
CA LYS A 221 -4.22 -9.47 12.31
C LYS A 221 -2.89 -10.21 12.30
N GLN A 222 -2.12 -10.11 11.21
CA GLN A 222 -0.80 -10.74 11.11
C GLN A 222 0.15 -10.24 12.19
N THR A 223 0.19 -8.92 12.40
CA THR A 223 1.03 -8.31 13.45
C THR A 223 0.61 -8.78 14.85
N ALA A 224 -0.69 -8.90 15.10
CA ALA A 224 -1.22 -9.37 16.37
C ALA A 224 -0.85 -10.85 16.62
N LEU A 225 -0.93 -11.70 15.59
CA LEU A 225 -0.49 -13.11 15.66
C LEU A 225 1.02 -13.24 15.89
N GLU A 226 1.85 -12.49 15.15
CA GLU A 226 3.31 -12.50 15.29
C GLU A 226 3.78 -12.08 16.69
N LEU A 227 3.04 -11.17 17.33
CA LEU A 227 3.34 -10.66 18.67
C LEU A 227 2.65 -11.47 19.79
N GLY A 228 1.90 -12.52 19.46
CA GLY A 228 1.18 -13.35 20.43
C GLY A 228 0.04 -12.61 21.15
N LEU A 229 -0.52 -11.57 20.54
CA LEU A 229 -1.65 -10.80 21.08
C LEU A 229 -3.01 -11.48 20.82
N VAL A 230 -3.02 -12.51 19.97
CA VAL A 230 -4.22 -13.26 19.59
C VAL A 230 -3.78 -14.70 19.36
N ALA A 231 -4.57 -15.66 19.85
CA ALA A 231 -4.35 -17.09 19.70
C ALA A 231 -4.89 -17.64 18.38
#